data_AF-A0A0S7EKL2-F1
#
_entry.id   AF-A0A0S7EKL2-F1
#
_cell.length_a   1.000
_cell.length_b   1.000
_cell.length_c   1.000
_cell.angle_alpha   90.00
_cell.angle_beta   90.00
_cell.angle_gamma   90.00
#
_symmetry.space_group_name_H-M   'P 1'
#
loop_
_entity.id
_entity.type
_entity.pdbx_description
1 polymer ?
#
loop_
_entity_poly.entity_id
_entity_poly.type
_entity_poly.pdbx_seq_one_letter_code
_entity_poly.pdbx_strand_id
1 'polypeptide(L)'
;LLGDCRVEWLQVEPKHRIIHVWENGSDQPGPQTLRGKTSMEEKLITAGDLSLTLEGFTEDNSGKYKCIIYGKHGRILQEKTIQVQMKGELIDLFINLSQFVYLSCLHCRDSSGPEP
;
A
#
# COMPACT_ATOMS: atom_id res chain seq x y z
N LEU A 1 -0.99 -15.12 -12.20
CA LEU A 1 -0.63 -13.74 -12.57
C LEU A 1 -1.68 -12.85 -11.93
N LEU A 2 -1.29 -11.78 -11.26
CA LEU A 2 -2.13 -10.98 -10.34
C LEU A 2 -3.38 -10.33 -10.95
N GLY A 3 -3.70 -10.59 -12.22
CA GLY A 3 -4.86 -10.02 -12.92
C GLY A 3 -6.22 -10.31 -12.30
N ASP A 4 -6.29 -11.22 -11.32
CA ASP A 4 -7.51 -11.57 -10.59
C ASP A 4 -7.57 -10.99 -9.16
N CYS A 5 -6.60 -10.14 -8.78
CA CYS A 5 -6.49 -9.60 -7.43
C CYS A 5 -6.69 -8.08 -7.40
N ARG A 6 -7.29 -7.60 -6.33
CA ARG A 6 -7.38 -6.17 -6.01
C ARG A 6 -6.63 -5.93 -4.70
N VAL A 7 -5.82 -4.90 -4.65
CA VAL A 7 -5.12 -4.48 -3.43
C VAL A 7 -5.59 -3.10 -3.05
N GLU A 8 -6.00 -2.95 -1.80
CA GLU A 8 -6.30 -1.64 -1.22
C GLU A 8 -5.33 -1.33 -0.10
N TRP A 9 -4.79 -0.12 -0.15
CA TRP A 9 -4.13 0.48 1.00
C TRP A 9 -5.05 1.52 1.62
N LEU A 10 -5.25 1.40 2.93
CA LEU A 10 -6.04 2.32 3.72
C LEU A 10 -5.18 2.93 4.82
N GLN A 11 -5.31 4.24 5.02
CA GLN A 11 -4.89 4.88 6.25
C GLN A 11 -6.07 4.80 7.22
N VAL A 12 -6.04 3.82 8.13
CA VAL A 12 -7.14 3.57 9.09
C VAL A 12 -7.06 4.48 10.31
N GLU A 13 -5.90 5.07 10.60
CA GLU A 13 -5.77 6.14 11.61
C GLU A 13 -4.78 7.19 11.10
N PRO A 14 -4.99 8.49 11.34
CA PRO A 14 -6.20 9.09 11.92
C PRO A 14 -7.28 9.42 10.86
N LYS A 15 -6.98 9.28 9.57
CA LYS A 15 -7.77 9.87 8.48
C LYS A 15 -8.85 8.96 7.88
N HIS A 16 -8.88 7.67 8.21
CA HIS A 16 -9.86 6.67 7.73
C HIS A 16 -10.17 6.77 6.22
N ARG A 17 -9.15 6.62 5.36
CA ARG A 17 -9.28 6.79 3.90
C ARG A 17 -8.51 5.75 3.10
N ILE A 18 -9.01 5.41 1.91
CA ILE A 18 -8.23 4.69 0.90
C ILE A 18 -7.16 5.63 0.37
N ILE A 19 -5.91 5.15 0.29
CA ILE A 19 -4.76 5.96 -0.15
C ILE A 19 -4.17 5.47 -1.47
N HIS A 20 -4.44 4.22 -1.83
CA HIS A 20 -3.96 3.61 -3.06
C HIS A 20 -4.79 2.36 -3.39
N VAL A 21 -5.06 2.13 -4.67
CA VAL A 21 -5.75 0.94 -5.16
C VAL A 21 -4.96 0.37 -6.33
N TRP A 22 -4.74 -0.94 -6.30
CA TRP A 22 -4.25 -1.67 -7.46
C TRP A 22 -5.30 -2.68 -7.90
N GLU A 23 -5.72 -2.63 -9.16
CA GLU A 23 -6.77 -3.51 -9.70
C GLU A 23 -6.55 -3.69 -11.20
N ASN A 24 -6.83 -4.90 -11.70
CA ASN A 24 -6.76 -5.25 -13.13
C ASN A 24 -5.42 -4.92 -13.81
N GLY A 25 -4.29 -5.07 -13.10
CA GLY A 25 -2.98 -4.78 -13.66
C GLY A 25 -2.61 -3.29 -13.72
N SER A 26 -3.47 -2.39 -13.23
CA SER A 26 -3.22 -0.95 -13.23
C SER A 26 -3.09 -0.41 -11.81
N ASP A 27 -2.08 0.43 -11.62
CA ASP A 27 -2.01 1.36 -10.49
C ASP A 27 -3.13 2.40 -10.67
N GLN A 28 -4.03 2.48 -9.70
CA GLN A 28 -5.05 3.52 -9.63
C GLN A 28 -4.75 4.43 -8.43
N PRO A 29 -4.41 5.72 -8.67
CA PRO A 29 -4.15 6.63 -7.57
C PRO A 29 -5.42 6.82 -6.74
N GLY A 30 -5.25 6.87 -5.42
CA GLY A 30 -6.32 7.18 -4.47
C GLY A 30 -6.84 8.63 -4.61
N PRO A 31 -7.46 9.20 -3.56
CA PRO A 31 -8.01 10.56 -3.57
C PRO A 31 -7.03 11.58 -4.16
N GLN A 32 -7.53 12.60 -4.88
CA GLN A 32 -6.69 13.60 -5.57
C GLN A 32 -5.57 14.21 -4.70
N THR A 33 -5.79 14.32 -3.39
CA THR A 33 -4.81 14.83 -2.40
C THR A 33 -3.56 13.95 -2.21
N LEU A 34 -3.61 12.69 -2.65
CA LEU A 34 -2.55 11.68 -2.53
C LEU A 34 -1.98 11.28 -3.89
N ARG A 35 -2.47 11.87 -4.97
CA ARG A 35 -1.97 11.64 -6.32
C ARG A 35 -0.48 12.05 -6.39
N GLY A 36 0.37 11.13 -6.83
CA GLY A 36 1.82 11.34 -6.88
C GLY A 36 2.52 11.32 -5.52
N LYS A 37 1.83 10.93 -4.44
CA LYS A 37 2.42 10.68 -3.11
C LYS A 37 2.45 9.21 -2.73
N THR A 38 1.77 8.36 -3.48
CA THR A 38 1.73 6.92 -3.28
C THR A 38 1.98 6.22 -4.61
N SER A 39 2.78 5.16 -4.58
CA SER A 39 3.05 4.35 -5.77
C SER A 39 3.28 2.90 -5.39
N MET A 40 2.91 1.99 -6.29
CA MET A 40 3.29 0.58 -6.26
C MET A 40 4.05 0.27 -7.55
N GLU A 41 5.24 -0.34 -7.46
CA GLU A 41 6.07 -0.58 -8.64
C GLU A 41 5.57 -1.80 -9.43
N GLU A 42 5.12 -1.59 -10.67
CA GLU A 42 4.56 -2.64 -11.54
C GLU A 42 5.45 -3.89 -11.68
N LYS A 43 6.78 -3.68 -11.75
CA LYS A 43 7.75 -4.78 -11.81
C LYS A 43 7.76 -5.63 -10.53
N LEU A 44 7.70 -4.98 -9.37
CA LEU A 44 7.63 -5.63 -8.05
C LEU A 44 6.30 -6.35 -7.87
N ILE A 45 5.21 -5.71 -8.30
CA ILE A 45 3.88 -6.32 -8.33
C ILE A 45 3.93 -7.60 -9.15
N THR A 46 4.48 -7.59 -10.36
CA THR A 46 4.60 -8.80 -11.20
C THR A 46 5.37 -9.93 -10.51
N ALA A 47 6.34 -9.61 -9.64
CA ALA A 47 7.09 -10.55 -8.82
C ALA A 47 6.35 -11.02 -7.54
N GLY A 48 5.16 -10.49 -7.26
CA GLY A 48 4.33 -10.82 -6.08
C GLY A 48 4.52 -9.89 -4.89
N ASP A 49 5.28 -8.80 -5.07
CA ASP A 49 5.50 -7.78 -4.06
C ASP A 49 4.48 -6.65 -4.21
N LEU A 50 3.60 -6.54 -3.22
CA LEU A 50 2.48 -5.60 -3.19
C LEU A 50 2.77 -4.45 -2.21
N SER A 51 4.04 -4.12 -2.02
CA SER A 51 4.48 -3.03 -1.16
C SER A 51 4.06 -1.66 -1.69
N LEU A 52 3.74 -0.75 -0.77
CA LEU A 52 3.42 0.64 -1.07
C LEU A 52 4.60 1.54 -0.73
N THR A 53 4.93 2.45 -1.64
CA THR A 53 5.85 3.55 -1.38
C THR A 53 5.05 4.81 -1.07
N LEU A 54 5.36 5.49 0.04
CA LEU A 54 4.83 6.81 0.38
C LEU A 54 5.91 7.88 0.19
N GLU A 55 5.62 8.92 -0.58
CA GLU A 55 6.52 10.06 -0.82
C GLU A 55 6.10 11.30 -0.02
N GLY A 56 7.10 12.06 0.43
CA GLY A 56 6.87 13.33 1.16
C GLY A 56 6.23 13.10 2.52
N PHE A 57 6.76 12.13 3.28
CA PHE A 57 6.28 11.80 4.60
C PHE A 57 6.44 12.98 5.57
N THR A 58 5.34 13.39 6.21
CA THR A 58 5.29 14.42 7.25
C THR A 58 4.72 13.82 8.54
N GLU A 59 4.74 14.54 9.66
CA GLU A 59 4.10 14.08 10.91
C GLU A 59 2.64 13.66 10.67
N ASP A 60 1.98 14.38 9.77
CA ASP A 60 0.62 14.22 9.27
C ASP A 60 0.34 12.89 8.54
N ASN A 61 1.40 12.18 8.18
CA ASN A 61 1.38 10.84 7.58
C ASN A 61 1.59 9.73 8.62
N SER A 62 1.92 10.04 9.88
CA SER A 62 1.95 9.04 10.95
C SER A 62 0.55 8.44 11.17
N GLY A 63 0.50 7.18 11.58
CA GLY A 63 -0.75 6.49 11.84
C GLY A 63 -0.71 5.00 11.49
N LYS A 64 -1.89 4.40 11.45
CA LYS A 64 -2.07 2.99 11.08
C LYS A 64 -2.49 2.88 9.63
N TYR A 65 -1.78 2.03 8.92
CA TYR A 65 -2.03 1.69 7.54
C TYR A 65 -2.45 0.23 7.46
N LYS A 66 -3.34 -0.08 6.53
CA LYS A 66 -3.84 -1.42 6.31
C LYS A 66 -3.73 -1.76 4.83
N CYS A 67 -3.09 -2.88 4.52
CA CYS A 67 -3.13 -3.52 3.21
C CYS A 67 -4.22 -4.59 3.25
N ILE A 68 -5.15 -4.55 2.30
CA ILE A 68 -6.16 -5.60 2.09
C ILE A 68 -5.99 -6.16 0.69
N ILE A 69 -5.84 -7.47 0.59
CA ILE A 69 -5.74 -8.20 -0.67
C ILE A 69 -7.05 -8.94 -0.87
N TYR A 70 -7.73 -8.63 -1.97
CA TYR A 70 -8.94 -9.29 -2.43
C TYR A 70 -8.61 -10.23 -3.58
N GLY A 71 -9.19 -11.43 -3.53
CA GLY A 71 -9.22 -12.38 -4.62
C GLY A 71 -10.49 -12.26 -5.45
N LYS A 72 -10.81 -13.31 -6.21
CA LYS A 72 -12.00 -13.37 -7.03
C LYS A 72 -13.27 -13.14 -6.19
N HIS A 73 -14.25 -12.47 -6.81
CA HIS A 73 -15.55 -12.17 -6.20
C HIS A 73 -15.48 -11.32 -4.92
N GLY A 74 -14.38 -10.60 -4.68
CA GLY A 74 -14.23 -9.70 -3.53
C GLY A 74 -13.94 -10.41 -2.21
N ARG A 75 -13.54 -11.69 -2.22
CA ARG A 75 -13.10 -12.38 -1.01
C ARG A 75 -11.79 -11.78 -0.50
N ILE A 76 -11.73 -11.42 0.79
CA ILE A 76 -10.47 -11.02 1.43
C ILE A 76 -9.58 -12.27 1.56
N LEU A 77 -8.42 -12.23 0.93
CA LEU A 77 -7.38 -13.26 1.02
C LEU A 77 -6.40 -12.96 2.15
N GLN A 78 -6.05 -11.70 2.34
CA GLN A 78 -5.09 -11.27 3.34
C GLN A 78 -5.37 -9.84 3.82
N GLU A 79 -5.07 -9.59 5.08
CA GLU A 79 -5.05 -8.26 5.67
C GLU A 79 -3.76 -8.09 6.49
N LYS A 80 -3.10 -6.94 6.37
CA LYS A 80 -1.94 -6.59 7.20
C LYS A 80 -2.08 -5.15 7.69
N THR A 81 -1.93 -4.94 9.00
CA THR A 81 -1.90 -3.61 9.61
C THR A 81 -0.46 -3.23 9.97
N ILE A 82 -0.07 -2.00 9.65
CA ILE A 82 1.27 -1.45 9.84
C ILE A 82 1.15 -0.11 10.56
N GLN A 83 1.85 0.04 11.68
CA GLN A 83 1.97 1.30 12.39
C GLN A 83 3.17 2.08 11.84
N VAL A 84 2.95 3.33 11.44
CA VAL A 84 4.01 4.25 11.01
C VAL A 84 4.06 5.43 11.98
N GLN A 85 5.26 5.79 12.43
CA GLN A 85 5.51 6.91 13.35
C GLN A 85 6.81 7.60 12.93
N MET A 86 6.83 8.93 12.89
CA MET A 86 8.08 9.69 12.83
C MET A 86 8.79 9.62 14.19
N LYS A 87 10.10 9.35 14.18
CA LYS A 87 10.97 9.60 15.33
C LYS A 87 11.74 10.89 15.06
N GLY A 88 11.49 11.93 15.85
CA GLY A 88 12.19 13.20 15.72
C GLY A 88 13.47 13.23 16.55
N GLU A 89 14.63 13.33 15.89
CA GLU A 89 15.81 14.02 16.45
C GLU A 89 16.08 15.24 15.56
N LEU A 90 16.18 16.43 16.18
CA LEU A 90 16.23 17.77 15.54
C LEU A 90 17.45 18.03 14.64
N ILE A 91 18.26 17.02 14.33
CA ILE A 91 19.50 17.13 13.54
C ILE A 91 19.25 16.86 12.03
N ASP A 92 18.13 16.21 11.68
CA ASP A 92 17.85 15.71 10.31
C ASP A 92 16.93 16.60 9.45
N LEU A 93 16.62 17.84 9.84
CA LEU A 93 15.69 18.72 9.10
C LEU A 93 16.08 18.96 7.63
N PHE A 94 17.35 18.81 7.26
CA PHE A 94 17.82 18.89 5.87
C PHE A 94 17.66 17.58 5.06
N ILE A 95 17.53 16.42 5.72
CA ILE A 95 17.35 15.10 5.05
C ILE A 95 15.86 14.78 4.85
N ASN A 96 14.96 15.41 5.62
CA ASN A 96 13.53 15.07 5.72
C ASN A 96 12.64 15.49 4.54
N LEU A 97 13.12 16.24 3.54
CA LEU A 97 12.27 16.67 2.41
C LEU A 97 12.06 15.57 1.34
N SER A 98 12.70 14.40 1.46
CA SER A 98 12.63 13.31 0.46
C SER A 98 12.46 11.90 1.09
N GLN A 99 11.81 11.78 2.24
CA GLN A 99 11.64 10.47 2.87
C GLN A 99 10.60 9.62 2.13
N PHE A 100 11.09 8.53 1.55
CA PHE A 100 10.28 7.41 1.04
C PHE A 100 10.05 6.40 2.18
N VAL A 101 8.80 6.06 2.46
CA VAL A 101 8.45 5.00 3.41
C VAL A 101 7.92 3.79 2.65
N TYR A 102 8.52 2.62 2.89
CA TYR A 102 8.17 1.35 2.25
C TYR A 102 7.31 0.51 3.20
N LEU A 103 6.06 0.25 2.80
CA LEU A 103 5.12 -0.57 3.56
C LEU A 103 4.97 -1.92 2.88
N SER A 104 5.51 -2.98 3.49
CA SER A 104 5.52 -4.29 2.86
C SER A 104 4.19 -5.04 2.97
N CYS A 105 3.70 -5.55 1.84
CA CYS A 105 2.57 -6.47 1.76
C CYS A 105 2.89 -7.49 0.67
N LEU A 106 2.78 -8.79 0.96
CA LEU A 106 3.23 -9.84 0.03
C LEU A 106 2.10 -10.84 -0.24
N HIS A 107 2.13 -11.39 -1.47
CA HIS A 107 1.38 -12.53 -1.99
C HIS A 107 -0.13 -12.36 -2.19
N CYS A 108 -0.56 -12.38 -3.46
CA CYS A 108 -1.89 -12.87 -3.83
C CYS A 108 -1.77 -14.29 -4.37
N ARG A 109 -2.10 -15.29 -3.56
CA ARG A 109 -2.40 -16.64 -4.05
C ARG A 109 -3.81 -16.98 -3.60
N ASP A 110 -4.72 -17.05 -4.56
CA ASP A 110 -5.94 -17.81 -4.35
C ASP A 110 -5.50 -19.28 -4.25
N SER A 111 -5.76 -19.93 -3.11
CA SER A 111 -5.48 -21.35 -2.91
C SER A 111 -6.50 -22.27 -3.61
N SER A 112 -7.26 -21.74 -4.56
CA SER A 112 -8.03 -22.52 -5.52
C SER A 112 -7.07 -23.10 -6.57
N GLY A 113 -6.49 -24.26 -6.25
CA GLY A 113 -5.94 -25.14 -7.29
C GLY A 113 -7.00 -25.49 -8.34
N PRO A 114 -6.61 -26.02 -9.52
CA PRO A 114 -7.60 -26.52 -10.46
C PRO A 114 -8.48 -27.56 -9.77
N GLU A 115 -9.80 -27.35 -9.73
CA GLU A 115 -10.75 -28.39 -9.32
C GLU A 115 -10.53 -29.61 -10.24
N PRO A 116 -10.36 -30.83 -9.69
CA PRO A 116 -10.45 -32.06 -10.47
C PRO A 116 -11.90 -32.34 -10.91
#